data_AF-A0A3C0NDK0-F1
#
_entry.id   AF-A0A3C0NDK0-F1
#
_cell.length_a   1.000
_cell.length_b   1.000
_cell.length_c   1.000
_cell.angle_alpha   90.00
_cell.angle_beta   90.00
_cell.angle_gamma   90.00
#
_symmetry.space_group_name_H-M   'P 1'
#
loop_
_entity.id
_entity.type
_entity.pdbx_description
1 polymer ?
#
loop_
_entity_poly.entity_id
_entity_poly.type
_entity_poly.pdbx_seq_one_letter_code
_entity_poly.pdbx_strand_id
1 'polypeptide(L)'
;CDRVVIYQFNPDWSGMFVAESVASGWISLLLQQNKEPHLTEDILNSENCAVRTWGVTQESIQDTYLQETQGCTFRESSRYLVSEDIYTTRLTPCHIELLERFQARAYIIVPIFCGNQLWGLLASYQNSSARTWDEAEINVAVQIGTQLGVALQQAQLLEATQKQSVQLQGAALAAESANRAKSTFIANMSH
;
A
#
# COMPACT_ATOMS: atom_id res chain seq x y z
N CYS A 1 2.74 -12.19 16.99
CA CYS A 1 2.52 -12.46 15.56
C CYS A 1 3.65 -13.33 15.06
N ASP A 2 3.36 -14.22 14.11
CA ASP A 2 4.34 -15.12 13.52
C ASP A 2 4.80 -14.63 12.13
N ARG A 3 3.99 -13.76 11.49
CA ARG A 3 4.37 -13.05 10.26
C ARG A 3 4.00 -11.56 10.34
N VAL A 4 4.81 -10.72 9.71
CA VAL A 4 4.49 -9.33 9.32
C VAL A 4 4.84 -9.16 7.84
N VAL A 5 3.95 -8.56 7.06
CA VAL A 5 4.18 -8.23 5.64
C VAL A 5 3.78 -6.81 5.32
N ILE A 6 4.46 -6.24 4.32
CA ILE A 6 4.02 -5.03 3.64
C ILE A 6 3.54 -5.44 2.25
N TYR A 7 2.27 -5.13 1.97
CA TYR A 7 1.64 -5.28 0.67
C TYR A 7 1.50 -3.90 0.03
N GLN A 8 2.07 -3.71 -1.15
CA GLN A 8 1.99 -2.45 -1.91
C GLN A 8 0.88 -2.54 -2.97
N PHE A 9 0.06 -1.49 -3.09
CA PHE A 9 -0.89 -1.35 -4.18
C PHE A 9 -0.22 -0.75 -5.43
N ASN A 10 -0.61 -1.29 -6.58
CA ASN A 10 -0.39 -0.75 -7.91
C ASN A 10 -1.53 0.23 -8.29
N PRO A 11 -1.36 1.09 -9.31
CA PRO A 11 -2.39 2.06 -9.72
C PRO A 11 -3.71 1.45 -10.21
N ASP A 12 -3.72 0.18 -10.63
CA ASP A 12 -4.90 -0.57 -11.06
C ASP A 12 -5.59 -1.32 -9.90
N TRP A 13 -5.21 -0.99 -8.66
CA TRP A 13 -5.56 -1.66 -7.41
C TRP A 13 -5.03 -3.08 -7.22
N SER A 14 -4.29 -3.65 -8.18
CA SER A 14 -3.52 -4.88 -7.92
C SER A 14 -2.40 -4.60 -6.93
N GLY A 15 -1.64 -5.63 -6.55
CA GLY A 15 -0.56 -5.41 -5.61
C GLY A 15 0.22 -6.67 -5.30
N MET A 16 1.28 -6.45 -4.54
CA MET A 16 2.28 -7.46 -4.24
C MET A 16 2.86 -7.25 -2.84
N PHE A 17 3.26 -8.34 -2.22
CA PHE A 17 4.14 -8.32 -1.07
C PHE A 17 5.50 -7.76 -1.50
N VAL A 18 5.96 -6.73 -0.79
CA VAL A 18 7.26 -6.06 -1.02
C VAL A 18 8.24 -6.22 0.15
N ALA A 19 7.74 -6.60 1.32
CA ALA A 19 8.55 -6.99 2.47
C ALA A 19 7.81 -8.04 3.32
N GLU A 20 8.57 -8.93 3.95
CA GLU A 20 8.07 -9.96 4.86
C GLU A 20 9.09 -10.22 5.98
N SER A 21 8.59 -10.40 7.19
CA SER A 21 9.28 -11.03 8.30
C SER A 21 8.41 -12.21 8.75
N VAL A 22 8.96 -13.41 8.81
CA VAL A 22 8.20 -14.64 9.04
C VAL A 22 9.00 -15.59 9.95
N ALA A 23 8.33 -16.16 10.95
CA ALA A 23 8.93 -17.11 11.87
C ALA A 23 9.23 -18.46 11.19
N SER A 24 10.23 -19.18 11.71
CA SER A 24 10.64 -20.49 11.19
C SER A 24 9.50 -21.51 11.20
N GLY A 25 9.27 -22.19 10.07
CA GLY A 25 8.25 -23.23 9.92
C GLY A 25 7.05 -22.80 9.06
N TRP A 26 6.87 -21.50 8.83
CA TRP A 26 5.84 -20.98 7.92
C TRP A 26 6.38 -20.73 6.52
N ILE A 27 5.49 -20.80 5.52
CA ILE A 27 5.81 -20.51 4.13
C ILE A 27 5.95 -18.99 3.96
N SER A 28 7.00 -18.55 3.27
CA SER A 28 7.16 -17.13 2.91
C SER A 28 6.19 -16.74 1.80
N LEU A 29 5.39 -15.70 2.02
CA LEU A 29 4.49 -15.14 1.02
C LEU A 29 5.25 -14.49 -0.14
N LEU A 30 6.42 -13.90 0.10
CA LEU A 30 7.30 -13.41 -0.97
C LEU A 30 7.75 -14.57 -1.88
N LEU A 31 8.15 -15.70 -1.31
CA LEU A 31 8.53 -16.89 -2.09
C LEU A 31 7.34 -17.56 -2.77
N GLN A 32 6.15 -17.52 -2.18
CA GLN A 32 4.94 -18.08 -2.76
C GLN A 32 4.43 -17.23 -3.93
N GLN A 33 4.39 -15.91 -3.79
CA GLN A 33 4.04 -14.96 -4.86
C GLN A 33 4.93 -15.13 -6.11
N ASN A 34 6.22 -15.41 -5.92
CA ASN A 34 7.14 -15.66 -7.04
C ASN A 34 6.87 -17.00 -7.77
N LYS A 35 6.13 -17.94 -7.16
CA LYS A 35 5.71 -19.21 -7.76
C LYS A 35 4.28 -19.15 -8.32
N GLU A 36 3.42 -18.37 -7.66
CA GLU A 36 2.01 -18.15 -7.98
C GLU A 36 1.80 -16.63 -8.15
N PRO A 37 2.06 -16.04 -9.33
CA PRO A 37 1.89 -14.59 -9.54
C PRO A 37 0.48 -14.09 -9.26
N HIS A 38 -0.52 -14.97 -9.43
CA HIS A 38 -1.94 -14.71 -9.19
C HIS A 38 -2.35 -14.89 -7.70
N LEU A 39 -1.44 -15.21 -6.78
CA LEU A 39 -1.70 -15.37 -5.33
C LEU A 39 -2.44 -14.16 -4.72
N THR A 40 -2.21 -12.98 -5.27
CA THR A 40 -2.79 -11.71 -4.81
C THR A 40 -3.91 -11.20 -5.71
N GLU A 41 -4.23 -11.87 -6.83
CA GLU A 41 -5.35 -11.49 -7.69
C GLU A 41 -6.70 -11.86 -7.07
N ASP A 42 -6.76 -12.91 -6.25
CA ASP A 42 -7.94 -13.27 -5.46
C ASP A 42 -8.32 -12.18 -4.43
N ILE A 43 -7.35 -11.32 -4.05
CA ILE A 43 -7.57 -10.11 -3.23
C ILE A 43 -8.40 -9.08 -4.01
N LEU A 44 -8.52 -9.15 -5.34
CA LEU A 44 -9.29 -8.21 -6.16
C LEU A 44 -10.50 -8.84 -6.83
N ASN A 45 -10.35 -10.09 -7.26
CA ASN A 45 -11.29 -10.79 -8.14
C ASN A 45 -12.35 -11.58 -7.36
N SER A 46 -12.22 -11.70 -6.04
CA SER A 46 -13.37 -12.04 -5.20
C SER A 46 -14.38 -10.88 -5.29
N GLU A 47 -15.61 -11.19 -5.72
CA GLU A 47 -16.68 -10.22 -6.06
C GLU A 47 -17.13 -9.29 -4.90
N ASN A 48 -16.48 -9.39 -3.73
CA ASN A 48 -16.75 -8.62 -2.51
C ASN A 48 -15.54 -7.80 -2.01
N CYS A 49 -14.43 -7.67 -2.75
CA CYS A 49 -13.25 -6.99 -2.17
C CYS A 49 -13.27 -5.45 -2.27
N ALA A 50 -13.08 -4.80 -1.12
CA ALA A 50 -13.33 -3.39 -0.85
C ALA A 50 -12.31 -2.39 -1.44
N VAL A 51 -11.49 -2.78 -2.41
CA VAL A 51 -10.28 -2.03 -2.81
C VAL A 51 -10.55 -0.89 -3.82
N ARG A 52 -11.58 -1.00 -4.66
CA ARG A 52 -11.66 -0.17 -5.89
C ARG A 52 -12.34 1.20 -5.81
N THR A 53 -13.08 1.53 -4.75
CA THR A 53 -13.90 2.77 -4.68
C THR A 53 -13.39 3.77 -3.64
N TRP A 54 -12.13 4.18 -3.73
CA TRP A 54 -11.50 5.12 -2.79
C TRP A 54 -11.39 6.55 -3.34
N GLY A 55 -12.40 7.06 -4.05
CA GLY A 55 -12.46 8.43 -4.53
C GLY A 55 -13.85 9.07 -4.43
N VAL A 56 -13.89 10.30 -3.87
CA VAL A 56 -14.98 11.31 -3.91
C VAL A 56 -16.14 11.20 -2.88
N THR A 57 -16.07 12.11 -1.89
CA THR A 57 -17.13 12.75 -1.04
C THR A 57 -17.94 12.00 0.03
N GLN A 58 -18.28 12.76 1.08
CA GLN A 58 -19.03 12.40 2.30
C GLN A 58 -20.54 12.41 2.06
N GLU A 59 -21.30 11.42 2.57
CA GLU A 59 -22.24 11.59 3.72
C GLU A 59 -23.20 10.39 3.89
N SER A 60 -23.30 9.91 5.13
CA SER A 60 -24.41 9.12 5.71
C SER A 60 -24.63 7.66 5.26
N ILE A 61 -25.19 6.88 6.20
CA ILE A 61 -25.13 5.42 6.30
C ILE A 61 -26.51 4.90 6.75
N GLN A 62 -27.15 4.06 5.96
CA GLN A 62 -28.23 3.10 6.34
C GLN A 62 -27.91 1.77 5.64
N ASP A 63 -28.54 0.62 5.91
CA ASP A 63 -28.00 -0.67 5.41
C ASP A 63 -28.97 -1.64 4.72
N THR A 64 -28.83 -1.78 3.39
CA THR A 64 -29.16 -3.00 2.61
C THR A 64 -27.97 -3.98 2.51
N TYR A 65 -27.06 -3.87 3.49
CA TYR A 65 -25.92 -4.72 3.91
C TYR A 65 -24.55 -4.51 3.25
N LEU A 66 -24.47 -3.84 2.10
CA LEU A 66 -23.30 -3.02 1.72
C LEU A 66 -23.62 -1.96 0.66
N GLN A 67 -24.90 -1.75 0.36
CA GLN A 67 -25.35 -0.90 -0.76
C GLN A 67 -25.64 0.55 -0.34
N GLU A 68 -25.52 0.82 0.96
CA GLU A 68 -26.22 1.94 1.59
C GLU A 68 -25.35 2.53 2.74
N THR A 69 -24.34 1.80 3.25
CA THR A 69 -23.41 2.19 4.35
C THR A 69 -22.01 2.64 3.92
N GLN A 70 -21.80 2.94 2.63
CA GLN A 70 -20.70 3.77 2.10
C GLN A 70 -19.31 3.66 2.78
N GLY A 71 -18.79 2.44 2.99
CA GLY A 71 -17.37 2.23 3.34
C GLY A 71 -17.03 2.15 4.83
N CYS A 72 -17.62 1.19 5.54
CA CYS A 72 -17.10 0.72 6.83
C CYS A 72 -15.86 -0.19 6.60
N THR A 73 -14.68 0.06 7.16
CA THR A 73 -14.35 1.06 8.19
C THR A 73 -12.94 1.62 8.01
N PHE A 74 -12.74 2.57 7.08
CA PHE A 74 -11.45 3.29 6.95
C PHE A 74 -11.54 4.76 6.52
N ARG A 75 -12.73 5.29 6.19
CA ARG A 75 -12.86 6.69 5.77
C ARG A 75 -13.38 7.68 6.80
N GLU A 76 -13.92 7.18 7.91
CA GLU A 76 -13.94 7.87 9.19
C GLU A 76 -13.99 6.80 10.31
N SER A 77 -13.20 6.99 11.38
CA SER A 77 -13.24 6.21 12.65
C SER A 77 -12.73 4.76 12.74
N SER A 78 -11.90 4.23 11.82
CA SER A 78 -11.05 3.06 12.16
C SER A 78 -9.65 3.14 11.56
N ARG A 79 -8.68 2.71 12.36
CA ARG A 79 -7.23 2.84 12.10
C ARG A 79 -6.58 1.50 11.74
N TYR A 80 -7.34 0.40 11.86
CA TYR A 80 -6.92 -0.99 11.68
C TYR A 80 -8.14 -1.89 11.43
N LEU A 81 -7.93 -3.05 10.81
CA LEU A 81 -8.82 -4.21 10.94
C LEU A 81 -8.15 -5.22 11.87
N VAL A 82 -8.95 -5.95 12.64
CA VAL A 82 -8.47 -7.04 13.49
C VAL A 82 -9.44 -8.22 13.41
N SER A 83 -8.89 -9.43 13.39
CA SER A 83 -9.62 -10.69 13.54
C SER A 83 -8.86 -11.59 14.51
N GLU A 84 -9.55 -12.08 15.54
CA GLU A 84 -8.97 -12.96 16.56
C GLU A 84 -8.94 -14.42 16.12
N ASP A 85 -9.91 -14.84 15.30
CA ASP A 85 -9.91 -16.12 14.59
C ASP A 85 -10.71 -16.02 13.28
N ILE A 86 -10.05 -16.30 12.15
CA ILE A 86 -10.63 -16.22 10.80
C ILE A 86 -11.87 -17.11 10.59
N TYR A 87 -12.03 -18.19 11.38
CA TYR A 87 -13.17 -19.10 11.31
C TYR A 87 -14.35 -18.67 12.19
N THR A 88 -14.17 -17.69 13.07
CA THR A 88 -15.23 -17.15 13.94
C THR A 88 -15.85 -15.86 13.40
N THR A 89 -15.10 -15.14 12.56
CA THR A 89 -15.55 -13.93 11.87
C THR A 89 -16.49 -14.25 10.70
N ARG A 90 -17.40 -13.32 10.36
CA ARG A 90 -18.31 -13.44 9.19
C ARG A 90 -17.58 -13.15 7.86
N LEU A 91 -16.53 -13.90 7.59
CA LEU A 91 -15.78 -13.85 6.32
C LEU A 91 -16.44 -14.77 5.29
N THR A 92 -16.28 -14.45 4.01
CA THR A 92 -16.71 -15.33 2.92
C THR A 92 -15.77 -16.54 2.81
N PRO A 93 -16.24 -17.72 2.33
CA PRO A 93 -15.39 -18.89 2.15
C PRO A 93 -14.12 -18.62 1.33
N CYS A 94 -14.24 -17.90 0.20
CA CYS A 94 -13.10 -17.52 -0.63
C CYS A 94 -12.06 -16.62 0.08
N HIS A 95 -12.49 -15.82 1.06
CA HIS A 95 -11.57 -15.00 1.86
C HIS A 95 -10.91 -15.82 2.98
N ILE A 96 -11.61 -16.81 3.54
CA ILE A 96 -11.02 -17.78 4.46
C ILE A 96 -9.97 -18.62 3.72
N GLU A 97 -10.28 -19.17 2.53
CA GLU A 97 -9.33 -19.93 1.69
C GLU A 97 -8.05 -19.13 1.36
N LEU A 98 -8.18 -17.83 1.07
CA LEU A 98 -7.04 -16.94 0.89
C LEU A 98 -6.19 -16.79 2.16
N LEU A 99 -6.83 -16.57 3.31
CA LEU A 99 -6.15 -16.47 4.60
C LEU A 99 -5.52 -17.81 5.03
N GLU A 100 -6.12 -18.95 4.65
CA GLU A 100 -5.56 -20.29 4.81
C GLU A 100 -4.34 -20.53 3.91
N ARG A 101 -4.33 -20.01 2.67
CA ARG A 101 -3.11 -19.97 1.83
C ARG A 101 -2.03 -19.12 2.48
N PHE A 102 -2.39 -18.06 3.19
CA PHE A 102 -1.46 -17.33 4.05
C PHE A 102 -1.18 -18.03 5.39
N GLN A 103 -1.74 -19.22 5.65
CA GLN A 103 -1.62 -19.97 6.90
C GLN A 103 -2.04 -19.15 8.14
N ALA A 104 -2.89 -18.14 7.97
CA ALA A 104 -3.31 -17.25 9.04
C ALA A 104 -4.39 -17.91 9.91
N ARG A 105 -4.34 -17.64 11.21
CA ARG A 105 -5.40 -17.94 12.17
C ARG A 105 -6.00 -16.68 12.75
N ALA A 106 -5.20 -15.65 13.00
CA ALA A 106 -5.62 -14.33 13.43
C ALA A 106 -4.83 -13.25 12.68
N TYR A 107 -5.34 -12.03 12.58
CA TYR A 107 -4.62 -10.92 11.95
C TYR A 107 -4.95 -9.55 12.52
N ILE A 108 -4.02 -8.62 12.33
CA ILE A 108 -4.26 -7.17 12.33
C ILE A 108 -3.72 -6.59 11.01
N ILE A 109 -4.50 -5.73 10.36
CA ILE A 109 -4.13 -5.06 9.11
C ILE A 109 -4.27 -3.56 9.34
N VAL A 110 -3.21 -2.79 9.08
CA VAL A 110 -3.23 -1.32 9.17
C VAL A 110 -2.87 -0.69 7.82
N PRO A 111 -3.54 0.40 7.41
CA PRO A 111 -3.25 1.08 6.16
C PRO A 111 -1.94 1.89 6.25
N ILE A 112 -1.21 1.96 5.14
CA ILE A 112 -0.05 2.83 4.93
C ILE A 112 -0.46 3.91 3.93
N PHE A 113 -0.68 5.13 4.41
CA PHE A 113 -1.03 6.28 3.56
C PHE A 113 0.22 7.09 3.18
N CYS A 114 0.45 7.30 1.88
CA CYS A 114 1.42 8.28 1.40
C CYS A 114 0.67 9.58 1.08
N GLY A 115 0.78 10.59 1.94
CA GLY A 115 -0.12 11.74 1.92
C GLY A 115 -1.58 11.29 2.10
N ASN A 116 -2.44 11.63 1.14
CA ASN A 116 -3.85 11.22 1.14
C ASN A 116 -4.15 9.92 0.37
N GLN A 117 -3.13 9.31 -0.28
CA GLN A 117 -3.30 8.10 -1.07
C GLN A 117 -2.99 6.85 -0.23
N LEU A 118 -3.88 5.85 -0.27
CA LEU A 118 -3.56 4.53 0.30
C LEU A 118 -2.51 3.85 -0.60
N TRP A 119 -1.30 3.71 -0.09
CA TRP A 119 -0.14 3.17 -0.80
C TRP A 119 0.00 1.66 -0.62
N GLY A 120 -0.39 1.15 0.56
CA GLY A 120 -0.26 -0.26 0.88
C GLY A 120 -0.86 -0.62 2.24
N LEU A 121 -0.67 -1.87 2.64
CA LEU A 121 -1.12 -2.42 3.91
C LEU A 121 0.09 -2.99 4.67
N LEU A 122 0.17 -2.70 5.96
CA LEU A 122 1.00 -3.44 6.91
C LEU A 122 0.10 -4.48 7.57
N ALA A 123 0.30 -5.75 7.25
CA ALA A 123 -0.47 -6.86 7.79
C ALA A 123 0.41 -7.70 8.73
N SER A 124 -0.12 -8.02 9.90
CA SER A 124 0.53 -8.88 10.88
C SER A 124 -0.39 -10.05 11.18
N TYR A 125 0.14 -11.27 11.04
CA TYR A 125 -0.61 -12.52 11.17
C TYR A 125 -0.12 -13.30 12.39
N GLN A 126 -1.04 -13.91 13.13
CA GLN A 126 -0.74 -15.09 13.94
C GLN A 126 -1.10 -16.30 13.08
N ASN A 127 -0.16 -17.21 12.91
CA ASN A 127 -0.28 -18.41 12.09
C ASN A 127 -0.53 -19.64 12.96
N SER A 128 0.01 -19.67 14.18
CA SER A 128 -0.08 -20.81 15.10
C SER A 128 -1.49 -21.10 15.64
N SER A 129 -2.28 -20.05 15.89
CA SER A 129 -3.50 -20.13 16.69
C SER A 129 -4.36 -18.86 16.56
N ALA A 130 -5.60 -18.94 17.04
CA ALA A 130 -6.37 -17.76 17.43
C ALA A 130 -5.56 -16.86 18.37
N ARG A 131 -5.86 -15.56 18.37
CA ARG A 131 -5.15 -14.55 19.17
C ARG A 131 -6.04 -13.33 19.41
N THR A 132 -6.28 -13.02 20.69
CA THR A 132 -6.74 -11.70 21.12
C THR A 132 -5.61 -10.68 20.94
N TRP A 133 -5.93 -9.46 20.50
CA TRP A 133 -4.93 -8.40 20.30
C TRP A 133 -5.14 -7.28 21.31
N ASP A 134 -4.14 -6.98 22.12
CA ASP A 134 -4.24 -5.92 23.12
C ASP A 134 -4.21 -4.53 22.47
N GLU A 135 -4.90 -3.55 23.06
CA GLU A 135 -4.93 -2.17 22.57
C GLU A 135 -3.51 -1.57 22.39
N ALA A 136 -2.56 -1.95 23.25
CA ALA A 136 -1.17 -1.51 23.14
C ALA A 136 -0.50 -2.02 21.85
N GLU A 137 -0.71 -3.29 21.50
CA GLU A 137 -0.16 -3.89 20.28
C GLU A 137 -0.78 -3.30 19.02
N ILE A 138 -2.11 -3.11 19.06
CA ILE A 138 -2.89 -2.43 18.01
C ILE A 138 -2.34 -1.01 17.78
N ASN A 139 -2.18 -0.22 18.86
CA ASN A 139 -1.68 1.14 18.76
C ASN A 139 -0.25 1.21 18.22
N VAL A 140 0.63 0.27 18.58
CA VAL A 140 1.99 0.17 18.01
C VAL A 140 1.93 -0.12 16.50
N ALA A 141 1.14 -1.10 16.06
CA ALA A 141 0.99 -1.41 14.64
C ALA A 141 0.50 -0.19 13.83
N VAL A 142 -0.52 0.51 14.32
CA VAL A 142 -1.07 1.73 13.71
C VAL A 142 -0.03 2.86 13.65
N GLN A 143 0.77 3.04 14.71
CA GLN A 143 1.85 4.03 14.71
C GLN A 143 2.94 3.69 13.68
N ILE A 144 3.27 2.41 13.50
CA ILE A 144 4.23 1.96 12.48
C ILE A 144 3.68 2.25 11.07
N GLY A 145 2.43 1.87 10.78
CA GLY A 145 1.79 2.16 9.49
C GLY A 145 1.75 3.66 9.16
N THR A 146 1.48 4.49 10.17
CA THR A 146 1.52 5.97 10.06
C THR A 146 2.93 6.49 9.75
N GLN A 147 3.94 6.02 10.49
CA GLN A 147 5.33 6.46 10.32
C GLN A 147 5.94 6.02 8.99
N LEU A 148 5.62 4.80 8.53
CA LEU A 148 5.99 4.31 7.20
C LEU A 148 5.40 5.21 6.11
N GLY A 149 4.14 5.61 6.23
CA GLY A 149 3.48 6.54 5.30
C GLY A 149 4.19 7.89 5.17
N VAL A 150 4.55 8.49 6.31
CA VAL A 150 5.32 9.75 6.35
C VAL A 150 6.71 9.58 5.73
N ALA A 151 7.43 8.50 6.06
CA ALA A 151 8.76 8.23 5.52
C ALA A 151 8.74 8.01 3.99
N LEU A 152 7.73 7.30 3.47
CA LEU A 152 7.50 7.12 2.03
C LEU A 152 7.23 8.46 1.34
N GLN A 153 6.39 9.32 1.92
CA GLN A 153 6.09 10.65 1.37
C GLN A 153 7.35 11.53 1.31
N GLN A 154 8.18 11.50 2.36
CA GLN A 154 9.46 12.22 2.40
C GLN A 154 10.45 11.70 1.35
N ALA A 155 10.56 10.38 1.18
CA ALA A 155 11.42 9.77 0.16
C ALA A 155 11.00 10.15 -1.26
N GLN A 156 9.69 10.09 -1.57
CA GLN A 156 9.14 10.48 -2.87
C GLN A 156 9.36 11.97 -3.16
N LEU A 157 9.16 12.85 -2.17
CA LEU A 157 9.40 14.29 -2.32
C LEU A 157 10.89 14.60 -2.58
N LEU A 158 11.80 13.91 -1.87
CA LEU A 158 13.24 14.07 -2.06
C LEU A 158 13.67 13.62 -3.46
N GLU A 159 13.19 12.46 -3.92
CA GLU A 159 13.49 11.92 -5.25
C GLU A 159 12.96 12.86 -6.37
N ALA A 160 11.73 13.36 -6.23
CA ALA A 160 11.16 14.33 -7.16
C ALA A 160 11.98 15.63 -7.24
N THR A 161 12.40 16.15 -6.09
CA THR A 161 13.24 17.36 -6.00
C THR A 161 14.60 17.16 -6.69
N GLN A 162 15.24 16.00 -6.47
CA GLN A 162 16.50 15.65 -7.12
C GLN A 162 16.34 15.54 -8.65
N LYS A 163 15.30 14.85 -9.13
CA LYS A 163 14.97 14.73 -10.56
C LYS A 163 14.74 16.10 -11.21
N GLN A 164 13.98 16.98 -10.56
CA GLN A 164 13.73 18.34 -11.05
C GLN A 164 15.03 19.17 -11.12
N SER A 165 15.91 19.07 -10.12
CA SER A 165 17.21 19.76 -10.13
C SER A 165 18.09 19.36 -11.33
N VAL A 166 18.20 18.06 -11.59
CA VAL A 166 18.96 17.52 -12.74
C VAL A 166 18.37 17.99 -14.08
N GLN A 167 17.04 17.99 -14.21
CA GLN A 167 16.37 18.46 -15.43
C GLN A 167 16.59 19.96 -15.68
N LEU A 168 16.45 20.80 -14.64
CA LEU A 168 16.68 22.24 -14.75
C LEU A 168 18.14 22.56 -15.14
N GLN A 169 19.10 21.84 -14.55
CA GLN A 169 20.52 22.03 -14.88
C GLN A 169 20.84 21.60 -16.33
N GLY A 170 20.26 20.50 -16.81
CA GLY A 170 20.37 20.09 -18.21
C GLY A 170 19.75 21.12 -19.18
N ALA A 171 18.57 21.66 -18.86
CA ALA A 171 17.91 22.68 -19.67
C ALA A 171 18.70 24.00 -19.71
N ALA A 172 19.29 24.43 -18.59
CA ALA A 172 20.15 25.61 -18.52
C ALA A 172 21.39 25.47 -19.42
N LEU A 173 22.11 24.35 -19.32
CA LEU A 173 23.28 24.06 -20.17
C LEU A 173 22.92 24.01 -21.66
N ALA A 174 21.78 23.41 -22.01
CA ALA A 174 21.28 23.40 -23.39
C ALA A 174 20.99 24.82 -23.90
N ALA A 175 20.32 25.66 -23.10
CA ALA A 175 20.03 27.05 -23.45
C ALA A 175 21.30 27.91 -23.59
N GLU A 176 22.29 27.74 -22.71
CA GLU A 176 23.61 28.36 -22.83
C GLU A 176 24.32 27.95 -24.11
N SER A 177 24.31 26.65 -24.45
CA SER A 177 24.94 26.14 -25.68
C SER A 177 24.30 26.75 -26.94
N ALA A 178 22.98 26.87 -26.97
CA ALA A 178 22.23 27.48 -28.08
C ALA A 178 22.50 28.99 -28.20
N ASN A 179 22.49 29.72 -27.07
CA ASN A 179 22.82 31.14 -27.04
C ASN A 179 24.26 31.39 -27.50
N ARG A 180 25.22 30.55 -27.08
CA ARG A 180 26.61 30.62 -27.52
C ARG A 180 26.72 30.37 -29.02
N ALA A 181 26.14 29.28 -29.54
CA ALA A 181 26.15 28.96 -30.96
C ALA A 181 25.57 30.09 -31.83
N LYS A 182 24.44 30.67 -31.40
CA LYS A 182 23.83 31.84 -32.04
C LYS A 182 24.77 33.06 -32.04
N SER A 183 25.45 33.32 -30.92
CA SER A 183 26.38 34.45 -30.80
C SER A 183 27.60 34.29 -31.71
N THR A 184 28.17 33.09 -31.80
CA THR A 184 29.28 32.79 -32.72
C THR A 184 28.88 32.95 -34.18
N PHE A 185 27.65 32.56 -34.54
CA PHE A 185 27.12 32.72 -35.90
C PHE A 185 27.01 34.19 -36.31
N ILE A 186 26.46 35.05 -35.43
CA ILE A 186 26.34 36.50 -35.69
C ILE A 186 27.72 37.18 -35.76
N ALA A 187 28.67 36.77 -34.90
CA ALA A 187 30.03 37.30 -34.95
C ALA A 187 30.75 36.98 -36.27
N ASN A 188 30.64 35.73 -36.76
CA ASN A 188 31.28 35.30 -38.00
C ASN A 188 30.62 35.83 -39.28
N MET A 189 29.37 36.31 -39.22
CA MET A 189 28.69 36.97 -40.35
C MET A 189 28.94 38.48 -40.43
N SER A 190 29.60 39.08 -39.44
CA SER A 190 29.85 40.52 -39.36
C SER A 190 31.25 40.92 -39.86
N HIS A 191 31.91 40.04 -40.62
CA HIS A 191 33.29 40.16 -41.10
C HIS A 191 33.41 39.66 -42.55
#